data_AF-A0A4P5VMA4-F1
#
_entry.id   AF-A0A4P5VMA4-F1
#
_cell.length_a   1.000
_cell.length_b   1.000
_cell.length_c   1.000
_cell.angle_alpha   90.00
_cell.angle_beta   90.00
_cell.angle_gamma   90.00
#
_symmetry.space_group_name_H-M   'P 1'
#
loop_
_entity.id
_entity.type
_entity.pdbx_description
1 polymer ?
#
loop_
_entity_poly.entity_id
_entity_poly.type
_entity_poly.pdbx_seq_one_letter_code
_entity_poly.pdbx_strand_id
1 'polypeptide(L)'
;MPFLMAGDPDLSTTRAALLALQHSGADLIELGIPYSDPLADGPVIQAAAARALAAGTTPGAVLAMLADLRGALSTPVVLFTYSNPLLNRGMDSFCREAAAAGAAGLVVPDLPLEEAEKLSAIAASHGLDLVLLVAPTTPPERMGRIHRASRGFTYLVSVTGVTGVRSRLESRVEPLVRQLQELGSTPVAVGFGIAGVEQAREVRRWGADGAIVGSALVKTMAAAVAAGEDGAAAAGAFCRELRQGLDARAMTMSEQPDGVSSSQASPGEQPRSAAADADQRELERLFAFLGRIQAEPELREQINWMQSALEVSELAAAEGQPFRPETLIALLQRAQEAPSSRVGLMDEKLIRIYLRRESLL
;
A
#
# COMPACT_ATOMS: atom_id res chain seq x y z
N MET A 1 -12.16 -1.18 -7.27
CA MET A 1 -11.14 -2.14 -7.74
C MET A 1 -10.42 -2.76 -6.54
N PRO A 2 -10.84 -3.94 -6.06
CA PRO A 2 -10.10 -4.71 -5.06
C PRO A 2 -8.73 -5.17 -5.59
N PHE A 3 -7.72 -5.21 -4.71
CA PHE A 3 -6.43 -5.89 -4.94
C PHE A 3 -6.34 -7.18 -4.12
N LEU A 4 -5.85 -8.24 -4.76
CA LEU A 4 -5.51 -9.53 -4.15
C LEU A 4 -4.04 -9.86 -4.37
N MET A 5 -3.40 -10.48 -3.38
CA MET A 5 -2.12 -11.16 -3.60
C MET A 5 -2.41 -12.59 -4.06
N ALA A 6 -1.97 -12.95 -5.27
CA ALA A 6 -2.14 -14.30 -5.76
C ALA A 6 -1.35 -15.28 -4.90
N GLY A 7 -2.02 -16.35 -4.47
CA GLY A 7 -1.41 -17.37 -3.64
C GLY A 7 -1.40 -17.08 -2.15
N ASP A 8 -2.08 -16.03 -1.67
CA ASP A 8 -2.24 -15.76 -0.23
C ASP A 8 -3.66 -16.14 0.24
N PRO A 9 -3.84 -17.20 1.06
CA PRO A 9 -2.83 -18.16 1.53
C PRO A 9 -2.44 -19.24 0.49
N ASP A 10 -3.27 -19.41 -0.55
CA ASP A 10 -3.03 -20.37 -1.64
C ASP A 10 -3.81 -19.96 -2.91
N LEU A 11 -3.51 -20.62 -4.05
CA LEU A 11 -4.14 -20.32 -5.34
C LEU A 11 -5.60 -20.76 -5.45
N SER A 12 -6.03 -21.77 -4.68
CA SER A 12 -7.44 -22.18 -4.64
C SER A 12 -8.30 -21.12 -3.96
N THR A 13 -7.82 -20.59 -2.83
CA THR A 13 -8.44 -19.45 -2.14
C THR A 13 -8.44 -18.21 -3.03
N THR A 14 -7.35 -17.95 -3.75
CA THR A 14 -7.28 -16.85 -4.74
C THR A 14 -8.36 -17.00 -5.82
N ARG A 15 -8.51 -18.19 -6.40
CA ARG A 15 -9.53 -18.50 -7.41
C ARG A 15 -10.94 -18.21 -6.89
N ALA A 16 -11.25 -18.71 -5.70
CA ALA A 16 -12.55 -18.49 -5.06
C ALA A 16 -12.78 -17.00 -4.78
N ALA A 17 -11.76 -16.27 -4.32
CA ALA A 17 -11.84 -14.84 -4.04
C ALA A 17 -12.09 -14.01 -5.32
N LEU A 18 -11.42 -14.32 -6.44
CA LEU A 18 -11.65 -13.64 -7.72
C LEU A 18 -13.13 -13.73 -8.15
N LEU A 19 -13.71 -14.93 -8.08
CA LEU A 19 -15.12 -15.13 -8.39
C LEU A 19 -16.03 -14.44 -7.36
N ALA A 20 -15.71 -14.51 -6.07
CA ALA A 20 -16.48 -13.84 -5.03
C ALA A 20 -16.52 -12.32 -5.22
N LEU A 21 -15.38 -11.69 -5.56
CA LEU A 21 -15.28 -10.26 -5.85
C LEU A 21 -16.13 -9.87 -7.08
N GLN A 22 -16.07 -10.65 -8.16
CA GLN A 22 -16.94 -10.45 -9.32
C GLN A 22 -18.43 -10.45 -8.93
N HIS A 23 -18.88 -11.49 -8.22
CA HIS A 23 -20.29 -11.61 -7.78
C HIS A 23 -20.69 -10.57 -6.73
N SER A 24 -19.72 -9.89 -6.13
CA SER A 24 -19.91 -8.79 -5.18
C SER A 24 -19.84 -7.40 -5.81
N GLY A 25 -19.68 -7.31 -7.14
CA GLY A 25 -19.74 -6.05 -7.88
C GLY A 25 -18.39 -5.34 -8.04
N ALA A 26 -17.28 -6.08 -8.05
CA ALA A 26 -15.99 -5.52 -8.47
C ALA A 26 -16.03 -5.20 -9.98
N ASP A 27 -15.80 -3.94 -10.32
CA ASP A 27 -15.76 -3.46 -11.71
C ASP A 27 -14.45 -3.88 -12.43
N LEU A 28 -13.35 -3.90 -11.70
CA LEU A 28 -12.02 -4.39 -12.09
C LEU A 28 -11.39 -5.07 -10.87
N ILE A 29 -10.49 -6.03 -11.09
CA ILE A 29 -9.70 -6.65 -10.01
C ILE A 29 -8.21 -6.48 -10.32
N GLU A 30 -7.44 -6.09 -9.32
CA GLU A 30 -5.99 -6.06 -9.38
C GLU A 30 -5.44 -7.34 -8.74
N LEU A 31 -4.56 -8.07 -9.43
CA LEU A 31 -4.00 -9.33 -8.97
C LEU A 31 -2.47 -9.25 -8.91
N GLY A 32 -1.95 -9.16 -7.69
CA GLY A 32 -0.52 -9.18 -7.39
C GLY A 32 0.11 -10.53 -7.66
N ILE A 33 1.18 -10.56 -8.46
CA ILE A 33 2.09 -11.69 -8.54
C ILE A 33 3.12 -11.53 -7.42
N PRO A 34 3.26 -12.49 -6.50
CA PRO A 34 4.15 -12.34 -5.36
C PRO A 34 5.61 -12.19 -5.80
N TYR A 35 6.32 -11.26 -5.17
CA TYR A 35 7.70 -10.93 -5.47
C TYR A 35 8.53 -10.87 -4.19
N SER A 36 9.80 -11.26 -4.26
CA SER A 36 10.70 -11.35 -3.10
C SER A 36 11.12 -9.99 -2.55
N ASP A 37 11.21 -8.98 -3.43
CA ASP A 37 11.74 -7.65 -3.09
C ASP A 37 10.74 -6.52 -3.40
N PRO A 38 9.52 -6.54 -2.83
CA PRO A 38 8.44 -5.61 -3.19
C PRO A 38 8.64 -4.23 -2.52
N LEU A 39 9.64 -3.48 -2.97
CA LEU A 39 10.05 -2.19 -2.38
C LEU A 39 8.95 -1.10 -2.41
N ALA A 40 8.00 -1.21 -3.34
CA ALA A 40 6.89 -0.26 -3.47
C ALA A 40 5.71 -0.58 -2.54
N ASP A 41 5.68 -1.78 -1.96
CA ASP A 41 4.57 -2.26 -1.15
C ASP A 41 4.77 -1.91 0.32
N GLY A 42 3.67 -1.68 1.03
CA GLY A 42 3.71 -1.57 2.49
C GLY A 42 3.58 -2.90 3.20
N PRO A 43 3.76 -2.94 4.54
CA PRO A 43 4.00 -4.16 5.31
C PRO A 43 2.91 -5.22 5.17
N VAL A 44 1.67 -4.80 4.92
CA VAL A 44 0.54 -5.71 4.72
C VAL A 44 0.70 -6.53 3.44
N ILE A 45 1.04 -5.85 2.34
CA ILE A 45 1.18 -6.49 1.03
C ILE A 45 2.48 -7.29 0.99
N GLN A 46 3.55 -6.79 1.64
CA GLN A 46 4.80 -7.55 1.83
C GLN A 46 4.54 -8.86 2.59
N ALA A 47 3.79 -8.84 3.69
CA ALA A 47 3.45 -10.05 4.44
C ALA A 47 2.60 -11.03 3.62
N ALA A 48 1.68 -10.53 2.79
CA ALA A 48 0.90 -11.35 1.87
C ALA A 48 1.79 -12.00 0.80
N ALA A 49 2.71 -11.23 0.19
CA ALA A 49 3.68 -11.76 -0.76
C ALA A 49 4.54 -12.86 -0.12
N ALA A 50 5.02 -12.64 1.11
CA ALA A 50 5.80 -13.64 1.83
C ALA A 50 5.05 -14.95 2.06
N ARG A 51 3.77 -14.89 2.49
CA ARG A 51 2.92 -16.09 2.62
C ARG A 51 2.70 -16.79 1.28
N ALA A 52 2.44 -16.03 0.22
CA ALA A 52 2.23 -16.60 -1.11
C ALA A 52 3.49 -17.28 -1.68
N LEU A 53 4.66 -16.69 -1.47
CA LEU A 53 5.96 -17.30 -1.81
C LEU A 53 6.22 -18.56 -0.99
N ALA A 54 5.94 -18.54 0.31
CA ALA A 54 6.06 -19.71 1.18
C ALA A 54 5.12 -20.85 0.75
N ALA A 55 3.95 -20.53 0.19
CA ALA A 55 3.04 -21.49 -0.42
C ALA A 55 3.50 -22.01 -1.81
N GLY A 56 4.64 -21.55 -2.32
CA GLY A 56 5.21 -22.00 -3.60
C GLY A 56 4.58 -21.33 -4.83
N THR A 57 3.94 -20.18 -4.66
CA THR A 57 3.29 -19.47 -5.78
C THR A 57 4.32 -18.95 -6.77
N THR A 58 4.10 -19.21 -8.06
CA THR A 58 4.96 -18.73 -9.16
C THR A 58 4.16 -17.93 -10.18
N PRO A 59 4.79 -17.02 -10.94
CA PRO A 59 4.10 -16.30 -12.01
C PRO A 59 3.40 -17.23 -13.01
N GLY A 60 4.03 -18.36 -13.36
CA GLY A 60 3.43 -19.36 -14.24
C GLY A 60 2.16 -20.00 -13.66
N ALA A 61 2.16 -20.33 -12.37
CA ALA A 61 0.98 -20.87 -11.70
C ALA A 61 -0.16 -19.85 -11.60
N VAL A 62 0.15 -18.57 -11.38
CA VAL A 62 -0.84 -17.48 -11.39
C VAL A 62 -1.49 -17.35 -12.77
N LEU A 63 -0.69 -17.31 -13.84
CA LEU A 63 -1.19 -17.22 -15.21
C LEU A 63 -2.02 -18.45 -15.61
N ALA A 64 -1.61 -19.66 -15.21
CA ALA A 64 -2.38 -20.87 -15.46
C ALA A 64 -3.74 -20.84 -14.73
N MET A 65 -3.76 -20.43 -13.46
CA MET A 65 -4.99 -20.28 -12.68
C MET A 65 -5.95 -19.26 -13.30
N LEU A 66 -5.43 -18.14 -13.81
CA LEU A 66 -6.22 -17.13 -14.51
C LEU A 66 -6.78 -17.68 -15.83
N ALA A 67 -5.96 -18.40 -16.60
CA ALA A 67 -6.38 -19.03 -17.86
C ALA A 67 -7.53 -20.02 -17.64
N ASP A 68 -7.47 -20.81 -16.57
CA ASP A 68 -8.53 -21.76 -16.19
C ASP A 68 -9.83 -21.07 -15.75
N LEU A 69 -9.80 -19.78 -15.41
CA LEU A 69 -10.98 -19.02 -15.04
C LEU A 69 -11.65 -18.35 -16.24
N ARG A 70 -11.07 -18.43 -17.44
CA ARG A 70 -11.67 -17.86 -18.65
C ARG A 70 -13.08 -18.44 -18.87
N GLY A 71 -14.04 -17.54 -19.04
CA GLY A 71 -15.46 -17.88 -19.19
C GLY A 71 -16.25 -17.92 -17.88
N ALA A 72 -15.60 -18.17 -16.74
CA ALA A 72 -16.21 -18.03 -15.42
C ALA A 72 -15.97 -16.63 -14.81
N LEU A 73 -14.75 -16.10 -15.01
CA LEU A 73 -14.38 -14.74 -14.65
C LEU A 73 -14.47 -13.85 -15.89
N SER A 74 -15.38 -12.89 -15.84
CA SER A 74 -15.59 -11.84 -16.84
C SER A 74 -15.10 -10.46 -16.39
N THR A 75 -14.97 -10.23 -15.08
CA THR A 75 -14.40 -8.98 -14.55
C THR A 75 -12.95 -8.83 -15.02
N PRO A 76 -12.56 -7.70 -15.63
CA PRO A 76 -11.20 -7.47 -16.08
C PRO A 76 -10.18 -7.58 -14.93
N VAL A 77 -9.11 -8.34 -15.17
CA VAL A 77 -8.00 -8.51 -14.22
C VAL A 77 -6.78 -7.75 -14.70
N VAL A 78 -6.27 -6.84 -13.87
CA VAL A 78 -5.00 -6.12 -14.08
C VAL A 78 -3.92 -6.81 -13.24
N LEU A 79 -2.86 -7.31 -13.87
CA LEU A 79 -1.76 -7.94 -13.14
C LEU A 79 -0.87 -6.86 -12.54
N PHE A 80 -0.64 -6.95 -11.23
CA PHE A 80 0.34 -6.14 -10.53
C PHE A 80 1.61 -6.96 -10.37
N THR A 81 2.72 -6.49 -10.94
CA THR A 81 4.01 -7.19 -10.92
C THR A 81 5.16 -6.20 -10.88
N TYR A 82 6.38 -6.68 -10.74
CA TYR A 82 7.60 -5.87 -10.72
C TYR A 82 8.40 -6.04 -12.00
N SER A 83 9.31 -5.12 -12.27
CA SER A 83 10.12 -5.11 -13.49
C SER A 83 11.00 -6.36 -13.61
N ASN A 84 11.55 -6.86 -12.51
CA ASN A 84 12.46 -8.00 -12.52
C ASN A 84 11.81 -9.31 -13.02
N PRO A 85 10.60 -9.73 -12.56
CA PRO A 85 9.86 -10.84 -13.16
C PRO A 85 9.64 -10.71 -14.68
N LEU A 86 9.36 -9.51 -15.18
CA LEU A 86 9.18 -9.24 -16.60
C LEU A 86 10.50 -9.39 -17.37
N LEU A 87 11.60 -8.88 -16.82
CA LEU A 87 12.94 -8.97 -17.43
C LEU A 87 13.44 -10.41 -17.47
N ASN A 88 13.25 -11.18 -16.39
CA ASN A 88 13.69 -12.57 -16.32
C ASN A 88 12.97 -13.46 -17.34
N ARG A 89 11.65 -13.27 -17.49
CA ARG A 89 10.85 -14.03 -18.47
C ARG A 89 10.96 -13.49 -19.91
N GLY A 90 11.37 -12.23 -20.05
CA GLY A 90 11.29 -11.46 -21.29
C GLY A 90 9.92 -10.77 -21.42
N MET A 91 9.95 -9.45 -21.63
CA MET A 91 8.74 -8.60 -21.65
C MET A 91 7.69 -9.07 -22.67
N ASP A 92 8.09 -9.41 -23.89
CA ASP A 92 7.18 -9.90 -24.93
C ASP A 92 6.56 -11.26 -24.57
N SER A 93 7.37 -12.21 -24.07
CA SER A 93 6.86 -13.52 -23.66
C SER A 93 5.86 -13.40 -22.53
N PHE A 94 6.18 -12.59 -21.51
CA PHE A 94 5.28 -12.33 -20.40
C PHE A 94 3.98 -11.69 -20.88
N CYS A 95 4.03 -10.63 -21.71
CA CYS A 95 2.82 -9.97 -22.21
C CYS A 95 1.95 -10.92 -23.03
N ARG A 96 2.54 -11.72 -23.93
CA ARG A 96 1.83 -12.72 -24.71
C ARG A 96 1.11 -13.74 -23.82
N GLU A 97 1.79 -14.25 -22.81
CA GLU A 97 1.25 -15.26 -21.90
C GLU A 97 0.19 -14.70 -20.95
N ALA A 98 0.39 -13.47 -20.46
CA ALA A 98 -0.60 -12.75 -19.67
C ALA A 98 -1.89 -12.48 -20.46
N ALA A 99 -1.77 -12.03 -21.71
CA ALA A 99 -2.90 -11.86 -22.61
C ALA A 99 -3.62 -13.19 -22.90
N ALA A 100 -2.85 -14.27 -23.17
CA ALA A 100 -3.42 -15.60 -23.39
C ALA A 100 -4.17 -16.14 -22.15
N ALA A 101 -3.70 -15.81 -20.95
CA ALA A 101 -4.35 -16.13 -19.68
C ALA A 101 -5.62 -15.31 -19.43
N GLY A 102 -5.84 -14.21 -20.16
CA GLY A 102 -7.01 -13.35 -20.03
C GLY A 102 -6.83 -12.13 -19.13
N ALA A 103 -5.59 -11.74 -18.82
CA ALA A 103 -5.34 -10.44 -18.21
C ALA A 103 -5.76 -9.30 -19.16
N ALA A 104 -6.25 -8.21 -18.60
CA ALA A 104 -6.66 -7.01 -19.32
C ALA A 104 -5.57 -5.93 -19.35
N GLY A 105 -4.63 -5.98 -18.40
CA GLY A 105 -3.58 -4.98 -18.31
C GLY A 105 -2.53 -5.31 -17.26
N LEU A 106 -1.56 -4.42 -17.13
CA LEU A 106 -0.41 -4.52 -16.24
C LEU A 106 -0.25 -3.23 -15.43
N VAL A 107 0.17 -3.38 -14.17
CA VAL A 107 0.74 -2.34 -13.32
C VAL A 107 2.14 -2.79 -12.92
N VAL A 108 3.14 -1.93 -13.14
CA VAL A 108 4.55 -2.20 -12.83
C VAL A 108 5.11 -1.01 -12.03
N PRO A 109 5.04 -1.03 -10.69
CA PRO A 109 5.22 0.17 -9.87
C PRO A 109 6.67 0.66 -9.83
N ASP A 110 7.64 -0.20 -10.10
CA ASP A 110 9.07 0.11 -10.12
C ASP A 110 9.59 0.53 -11.51
N LEU A 111 8.71 0.60 -12.53
CA LEU A 111 9.10 0.92 -13.90
C LEU A 111 9.10 2.44 -14.14
N PRO A 112 10.24 3.06 -14.44
CA PRO A 112 10.27 4.49 -14.79
C PRO A 112 9.55 4.74 -16.12
N LEU A 113 8.98 5.95 -16.28
CA LEU A 113 8.21 6.34 -17.47
C LEU A 113 8.94 6.03 -18.79
N GLU A 114 10.24 6.29 -18.83
CA GLU A 114 11.09 6.11 -20.01
C GLU A 114 11.19 4.63 -20.45
N GLU A 115 11.12 3.69 -19.49
CA GLU A 115 11.06 2.25 -19.77
C GLU A 115 9.62 1.78 -19.98
N ALA A 116 8.66 2.43 -19.32
CA ALA A 116 7.24 2.16 -19.49
C ALA A 116 6.75 2.44 -20.91
N GLU A 117 7.31 3.43 -21.63
CA GLU A 117 6.98 3.67 -23.04
C GLU A 117 7.32 2.45 -23.93
N LYS A 118 8.45 1.78 -23.66
CA LYS A 118 8.85 0.55 -24.38
C LYS A 118 7.91 -0.61 -24.04
N LEU A 119 7.64 -0.83 -22.75
CA LEU A 119 6.74 -1.88 -22.32
C LEU A 119 5.31 -1.63 -22.83
N SER A 120 4.84 -0.38 -22.85
CA SER A 120 3.50 0.00 -23.30
C SER A 120 3.25 -0.41 -24.75
N ALA A 121 4.24 -0.23 -25.64
CA ALA A 121 4.14 -0.67 -27.03
C ALA A 121 4.05 -2.20 -27.15
N ILE A 122 4.81 -2.94 -26.35
CA ILE A 122 4.79 -4.42 -26.31
C ILE A 122 3.46 -4.92 -25.72
N ALA A 123 3.03 -4.38 -24.58
CA ALA A 123 1.77 -4.74 -23.95
C ALA A 123 0.59 -4.51 -24.90
N ALA A 124 0.56 -3.35 -25.56
CA ALA A 124 -0.50 -3.00 -26.51
C ALA A 124 -0.55 -3.91 -27.73
N SER A 125 0.59 -4.43 -28.22
CA SER A 125 0.59 -5.38 -29.35
C SER A 125 -0.05 -6.73 -29.00
N HIS A 126 -0.13 -7.07 -27.70
CA HIS A 126 -0.83 -8.23 -27.17
C HIS A 126 -2.22 -7.88 -26.60
N GLY A 127 -2.68 -6.64 -26.74
CA GLY A 127 -3.99 -6.19 -26.26
C GLY A 127 -4.06 -5.94 -24.75
N LEU A 128 -2.93 -5.70 -24.09
CA LEU A 128 -2.85 -5.35 -22.68
C LEU A 128 -2.67 -3.84 -22.50
N ASP A 129 -3.42 -3.26 -21.57
CA ASP A 129 -3.22 -1.88 -21.14
C ASP A 129 -2.13 -1.79 -20.08
N LEU A 130 -1.12 -0.94 -20.30
CA LEU A 130 -0.13 -0.59 -19.27
C LEU A 130 -0.61 0.64 -18.49
N VAL A 131 -0.98 0.41 -17.24
CA VAL A 131 -1.41 1.44 -16.27
C VAL A 131 -0.17 2.06 -15.64
N LEU A 132 -0.10 3.39 -15.61
CA LEU A 132 1.04 4.12 -15.05
C LEU A 132 0.65 4.87 -13.78
N LEU A 133 1.65 5.05 -12.91
CA LEU A 133 1.47 5.61 -11.57
C LEU A 133 1.88 7.08 -11.51
N VAL A 134 1.04 7.88 -10.87
CA VAL A 134 1.37 9.25 -10.41
C VAL A 134 1.45 9.24 -8.89
N ALA A 135 2.49 9.85 -8.34
CA ALA A 135 2.66 10.03 -6.90
C ALA A 135 2.49 11.50 -6.50
N PRO A 136 2.23 11.81 -5.21
CA PRO A 136 2.09 13.19 -4.75
C PRO A 136 3.36 14.04 -4.94
N THR A 137 4.52 13.38 -5.09
CA THR A 137 5.81 14.01 -5.37
C THR A 137 6.13 14.12 -6.86
N THR A 138 5.27 13.60 -7.74
CA THR A 138 5.49 13.68 -9.19
C THR A 138 5.34 15.14 -9.65
N PRO A 139 6.37 15.72 -10.30
CA PRO A 139 6.27 17.08 -10.82
C PRO A 139 5.13 17.23 -11.85
N PRO A 140 4.45 18.39 -11.93
CA PRO A 140 3.30 18.61 -12.81
C PRO A 140 3.54 18.24 -14.29
N GLU A 141 4.72 18.56 -14.82
CA GLU A 141 5.08 18.21 -16.20
C GLU A 141 5.15 16.68 -16.39
N ARG A 142 5.80 15.98 -15.47
CA ARG A 142 5.93 14.51 -15.49
C ARG A 142 4.57 13.85 -15.28
N MET A 143 3.72 14.40 -14.42
CA MET A 143 2.33 13.97 -14.24
C MET A 143 1.54 14.00 -15.55
N GLY A 144 1.60 15.11 -16.29
CA GLY A 144 0.94 15.23 -17.59
C GLY A 144 1.45 14.23 -18.63
N ARG A 145 2.75 13.93 -18.64
CA ARG A 145 3.33 12.89 -19.50
C ARG A 145 2.83 11.49 -19.12
N ILE A 146 2.84 11.16 -17.83
CA ILE A 146 2.34 9.87 -17.31
C ILE A 146 0.87 9.70 -17.65
N HIS A 147 0.05 10.72 -17.42
CA HIS A 147 -1.40 10.66 -17.67
C HIS A 147 -1.73 10.38 -19.14
N ARG A 148 -1.03 11.04 -20.06
CA ARG A 148 -1.20 10.81 -21.51
C ARG A 148 -0.66 9.47 -21.98
N ALA A 149 0.39 8.96 -21.35
CA ALA A 149 1.00 7.67 -21.70
C ALA A 149 0.28 6.47 -21.06
N SER A 150 -0.53 6.71 -20.01
CA SER A 150 -1.33 5.70 -19.33
C SER A 150 -2.37 5.10 -20.27
N ARG A 151 -2.50 3.78 -20.27
CA ARG A 151 -3.60 3.05 -20.92
C ARG A 151 -4.51 2.45 -19.86
N GLY A 152 -5.80 2.31 -20.16
CA GLY A 152 -6.83 1.92 -19.20
C GLY A 152 -7.20 3.05 -18.23
N PHE A 153 -6.29 3.39 -17.30
CA PHE A 153 -6.46 4.48 -16.34
C PHE A 153 -5.09 4.97 -15.82
N THR A 154 -5.06 6.14 -15.20
CA THR A 154 -3.93 6.62 -14.39
C THR A 154 -4.13 6.21 -12.94
N TYR A 155 -3.14 5.52 -12.37
CA TYR A 155 -3.13 5.13 -10.97
C TYR A 155 -2.54 6.28 -10.13
N LEU A 156 -3.35 6.99 -9.35
CA LEU A 156 -2.87 7.98 -8.39
C LEU A 156 -2.60 7.32 -7.04
N VAL A 157 -1.33 7.28 -6.61
CA VAL A 157 -0.98 6.77 -5.28
C VAL A 157 -1.17 7.86 -4.23
N SER A 158 -1.82 7.54 -3.10
CA SER A 158 -2.22 8.54 -2.10
C SER A 158 -1.20 8.79 -0.99
N VAL A 159 -0.10 8.04 -0.92
CA VAL A 159 0.88 8.12 0.17
C VAL A 159 2.31 8.36 -0.31
N THR A 160 2.98 9.31 0.34
CA THR A 160 4.45 9.36 0.40
C THR A 160 4.91 8.48 1.58
N GLY A 161 4.94 7.16 1.39
CA GLY A 161 5.51 6.22 2.37
C GLY A 161 4.50 5.32 3.11
N VAL A 162 4.83 4.01 3.12
CA VAL A 162 4.25 2.83 3.80
C VAL A 162 2.80 2.87 4.27
N THR A 163 2.03 1.90 3.75
CA THR A 163 0.60 1.67 3.98
C THR A 163 0.25 1.44 5.45
N GLY A 164 -0.02 2.51 6.19
CA GLY A 164 -0.69 2.49 7.49
C GLY A 164 -2.18 2.84 7.33
N VAL A 165 -3.03 2.24 8.16
CA VAL A 165 -4.46 2.58 8.21
C VAL A 165 -4.60 3.96 8.83
N ARG A 166 -4.56 5.02 8.00
CA ARG A 166 -4.89 6.37 8.43
C ARG A 166 -6.40 6.57 8.31
N SER A 167 -7.02 7.20 9.30
CA SER A 167 -8.45 7.48 9.29
C SER A 167 -8.86 8.55 8.26
N ARG A 168 -7.90 9.35 7.77
CA ARG A 168 -8.10 10.36 6.73
C ARG A 168 -7.08 10.20 5.61
N LEU A 169 -7.55 10.36 4.37
CA LEU A 169 -6.69 10.47 3.20
C LEU A 169 -5.88 11.77 3.26
N GLU A 170 -4.70 11.81 2.64
CA GLU A 170 -3.88 13.02 2.63
C GLU A 170 -4.60 14.14 1.88
N SER A 171 -4.67 15.34 2.47
CA SER A 171 -5.31 16.52 1.86
C SER A 171 -4.67 16.93 0.52
N ARG A 172 -3.47 16.43 0.23
CA ARG A 172 -2.74 16.65 -1.02
C ARG A 172 -3.27 15.84 -2.20
N VAL A 173 -4.14 14.85 -1.98
CA VAL A 173 -4.63 13.95 -3.03
C VAL A 173 -5.77 14.57 -3.83
N GLU A 174 -6.71 15.27 -3.18
CA GLU A 174 -7.84 15.92 -3.87
C GLU A 174 -7.40 16.88 -4.99
N PRO A 175 -6.45 17.82 -4.78
CA PRO A 175 -6.00 18.70 -5.85
C PRO A 175 -5.37 17.93 -7.02
N LEU A 176 -4.67 16.82 -6.75
CA LEU A 176 -4.04 15.98 -7.78
C LEU A 176 -5.07 15.24 -8.62
N VAL A 177 -6.15 14.74 -8.01
CA VAL A 177 -7.28 14.16 -8.74
C VAL A 177 -7.86 15.18 -9.70
N ARG A 178 -8.17 16.39 -9.23
CA ARG A 178 -8.73 17.45 -10.07
C ARG A 178 -7.77 17.86 -11.20
N GLN A 179 -6.49 18.00 -10.89
CA GLN A 179 -5.47 18.33 -11.89
C GLN A 179 -5.38 17.25 -12.98
N LEU A 180 -5.43 15.96 -12.62
CA LEU A 180 -5.44 14.87 -13.60
C LEU A 180 -6.71 14.88 -14.45
N GLN A 181 -7.88 15.13 -13.86
CA GLN A 181 -9.14 15.26 -14.60
C GLN A 181 -9.13 16.44 -15.59
N GLU A 182 -8.39 17.51 -15.30
CA GLU A 182 -8.23 18.65 -16.21
C GLU A 182 -7.26 18.37 -17.37
N LEU A 183 -6.35 17.40 -17.22
CA LEU A 183 -5.30 17.10 -18.20
C LEU A 183 -5.77 16.24 -19.38
N GLY A 184 -6.88 15.53 -19.26
CA GLY A 184 -7.37 14.65 -20.30
C GLY A 184 -8.55 13.78 -19.87
N SER A 185 -8.96 12.86 -20.75
CA SER A 185 -10.09 11.96 -20.53
C SER A 185 -9.67 10.57 -20.03
N THR A 186 -8.39 10.35 -19.75
CA THR A 186 -7.92 9.07 -19.20
C THR A 186 -8.49 8.94 -17.79
N PRO A 187 -9.22 7.85 -17.44
CA PRO A 187 -9.79 7.70 -16.11
C PRO A 187 -8.72 7.76 -15.02
N VAL A 188 -9.07 8.29 -13.85
CA VAL A 188 -8.18 8.39 -12.68
C VAL A 188 -8.70 7.48 -11.58
N ALA A 189 -7.89 6.48 -11.22
CA ALA A 189 -8.18 5.62 -10.07
C ALA A 189 -7.21 5.95 -8.92
N VAL A 190 -7.75 6.21 -7.74
CA VAL A 190 -6.94 6.51 -6.55
C VAL A 190 -6.70 5.22 -5.79
N GLY A 191 -5.44 4.90 -5.56
CA GLY A 191 -5.03 3.80 -4.69
C GLY A 191 -4.30 4.27 -3.45
N PHE A 192 -4.20 3.36 -2.49
CA PHE A 192 -3.65 3.54 -1.14
C PHE A 192 -4.55 4.33 -0.17
N GLY A 193 -4.56 3.90 1.10
CA GLY A 193 -5.28 4.58 2.18
C GLY A 193 -6.81 4.40 2.21
N ILE A 194 -7.41 3.69 1.23
CA ILE A 194 -8.84 3.39 1.21
C ILE A 194 -9.08 2.11 2.01
N ALA A 195 -9.66 2.24 3.20
CA ALA A 195 -9.91 1.12 4.10
C ALA A 195 -11.39 0.72 4.22
N GLY A 196 -12.29 1.54 3.72
CA GLY A 196 -13.73 1.32 3.83
C GLY A 196 -14.55 2.31 2.99
N VAL A 197 -15.86 2.28 3.23
CA VAL A 197 -16.86 3.04 2.46
C VAL A 197 -16.60 4.55 2.52
N GLU A 198 -16.24 5.08 3.69
CA GLU A 198 -16.10 6.53 3.88
C GLU A 198 -14.96 7.12 3.05
N GLN A 199 -13.79 6.48 3.04
CA GLN A 199 -12.67 6.91 2.17
C GLN A 199 -13.01 6.71 0.69
N ALA A 200 -13.71 5.64 0.33
CA ALA A 200 -14.12 5.42 -1.06
C ALA A 200 -15.11 6.50 -1.55
N ARG A 201 -16.04 6.94 -0.69
CA ARG A 201 -16.95 8.06 -0.96
C ARG A 201 -16.20 9.39 -1.05
N GLU A 202 -15.19 9.60 -0.22
CA GLU A 202 -14.33 10.79 -0.29
C GLU A 202 -13.61 10.87 -1.64
N VAL A 203 -12.96 9.79 -2.07
CA VAL A 203 -12.31 9.68 -3.39
C VAL A 203 -13.28 9.97 -4.53
N ARG A 204 -14.50 9.42 -4.48
CA ARG A 204 -15.55 9.71 -5.47
C ARG A 204 -15.95 11.19 -5.46
N ARG A 205 -16.10 11.81 -4.28
CA ARG A 205 -16.46 13.24 -4.16
C ARG A 205 -15.39 14.16 -4.76
N TRP A 206 -14.12 13.75 -4.75
CA TRP A 206 -13.04 14.49 -5.39
C TRP A 206 -13.04 14.41 -6.93
N GLY A 207 -13.89 13.55 -7.51
CA GLY A 207 -14.00 13.37 -8.96
C GLY A 207 -13.10 12.28 -9.52
N ALA A 208 -12.62 11.34 -8.70
CA ALA A 208 -11.93 10.16 -9.20
C ALA A 208 -12.93 9.17 -9.84
N ASP A 209 -12.51 8.52 -10.92
CA ASP A 209 -13.30 7.50 -11.63
C ASP A 209 -13.25 6.13 -10.93
N GLY A 210 -12.19 5.89 -10.15
CA GLY A 210 -11.99 4.62 -9.46
C GLY A 210 -11.39 4.76 -8.06
N ALA A 211 -11.72 3.81 -7.20
CA ALA A 211 -11.12 3.61 -5.87
C ALA A 211 -10.49 2.22 -5.82
N ILE A 212 -9.22 2.16 -5.43
CA ILE A 212 -8.42 0.92 -5.38
C ILE A 212 -8.20 0.52 -3.92
N VAL A 213 -8.59 -0.70 -3.57
CA VAL A 213 -8.58 -1.19 -2.18
C VAL A 213 -7.73 -2.45 -2.07
N GLY A 214 -6.51 -2.28 -1.55
CA GLY A 214 -5.57 -3.40 -1.35
C GLY A 214 -5.43 -3.83 0.10
N SER A 215 -4.63 -3.12 0.89
CA SER A 215 -4.24 -3.58 2.23
C SER A 215 -5.41 -3.89 3.16
N ALA A 216 -6.55 -3.19 3.04
CA ALA A 216 -7.73 -3.49 3.86
C ALA A 216 -8.36 -4.84 3.50
N LEU A 217 -8.53 -5.12 2.21
CA LEU A 217 -9.06 -6.40 1.75
C LEU A 217 -8.11 -7.56 2.12
N VAL A 218 -6.81 -7.41 1.87
CA VAL A 218 -5.79 -8.41 2.22
C VAL A 218 -5.80 -8.70 3.73
N LYS A 219 -5.92 -7.67 4.58
CA LYS A 219 -6.06 -7.83 6.04
C LYS A 219 -7.32 -8.60 6.41
N THR A 220 -8.46 -8.23 5.84
CA THR A 220 -9.74 -8.89 6.10
C THR A 220 -9.69 -10.38 5.74
N MET A 221 -9.11 -10.72 4.59
CA MET A 221 -8.94 -12.11 4.17
C MET A 221 -7.98 -12.87 5.10
N ALA A 222 -6.83 -12.29 5.42
CA ALA A 222 -5.86 -12.93 6.30
C ALA A 222 -6.43 -13.19 7.70
N ALA A 223 -7.22 -12.25 8.24
CA ALA A 223 -7.90 -12.42 9.53
C ALA A 223 -8.94 -13.54 9.49
N ALA A 224 -9.76 -13.61 8.44
CA ALA A 224 -10.74 -14.69 8.27
C ALA A 224 -10.06 -16.06 8.20
N VAL A 225 -9.01 -16.19 7.38
CA VAL A 225 -8.23 -17.43 7.26
C VAL A 225 -7.61 -17.83 8.61
N ALA A 226 -7.05 -16.88 9.35
CA ALA A 226 -6.48 -17.13 10.68
C ALA A 226 -7.53 -17.58 11.71
N ALA A 227 -8.79 -17.17 11.55
CA ALA A 227 -9.92 -17.60 12.36
C ALA A 227 -10.53 -18.94 11.92
N GLY A 228 -10.02 -19.57 10.85
CA GLY A 228 -10.58 -20.79 10.27
C GLY A 228 -11.84 -20.54 9.43
N GLU A 229 -12.09 -19.29 9.03
CA GLU A 229 -13.20 -18.89 8.19
C GLU A 229 -12.80 -18.87 6.69
N ASP A 230 -13.81 -18.77 5.82
CA ASP A 230 -13.60 -18.69 4.37
C ASP A 230 -13.13 -17.29 3.95
N GLY A 231 -11.84 -17.18 3.61
CA GLY A 231 -11.24 -15.93 3.14
C GLY A 231 -11.85 -15.38 1.84
N ALA A 232 -12.34 -16.23 0.94
CA ALA A 232 -13.02 -15.80 -0.28
C ALA A 232 -14.41 -15.22 0.02
N ALA A 233 -15.15 -15.83 0.96
CA ALA A 233 -16.41 -15.28 1.44
C ALA A 233 -16.20 -13.91 2.12
N ALA A 234 -15.15 -13.77 2.93
CA ALA A 234 -14.78 -12.50 3.56
C ALA A 234 -14.44 -11.43 2.51
N ALA A 235 -13.70 -11.79 1.45
CA ALA A 235 -13.41 -10.89 0.34
C ALA A 235 -14.68 -10.41 -0.37
N GLY A 236 -15.60 -11.34 -0.66
CA GLY A 236 -16.89 -11.05 -1.26
C GLY A 236 -17.74 -10.13 -0.38
N ALA A 237 -17.81 -10.37 0.93
CA ALA A 237 -18.56 -9.54 1.88
C ALA A 237 -18.01 -8.11 1.93
N PHE A 238 -16.69 -7.96 2.05
CA PHE A 238 -16.02 -6.65 2.07
C PHE A 238 -16.25 -5.86 0.77
N CYS A 239 -16.13 -6.50 -0.39
CA CYS A 239 -16.40 -5.85 -1.68
C CYS A 239 -17.87 -5.41 -1.80
N ARG A 240 -18.80 -6.23 -1.32
CA ARG A 240 -20.23 -5.92 -1.36
C ARG A 240 -20.58 -4.72 -0.49
N GLU A 241 -19.99 -4.65 0.71
CA GLU A 241 -20.13 -3.49 1.62
C GLU A 241 -19.66 -2.20 0.93
N LEU A 242 -18.47 -2.21 0.32
CA LEU A 242 -17.95 -1.08 -0.43
C LEU A 242 -18.87 -0.67 -1.58
N ARG A 243 -19.32 -1.63 -2.38
CA ARG A 243 -20.18 -1.39 -3.55
C ARG A 243 -21.51 -0.77 -3.13
N GLN A 244 -22.17 -1.34 -2.11
CA GLN A 244 -23.41 -0.81 -1.56
C GLN A 244 -23.22 0.59 -0.97
N GLY A 245 -22.13 0.80 -0.22
CA GLY A 245 -21.80 2.10 0.34
C GLY A 245 -21.59 3.18 -0.73
N LEU A 246 -20.99 2.82 -1.86
CA LEU A 246 -20.80 3.71 -3.01
C LEU A 246 -22.08 3.92 -3.83
N ASP A 247 -22.93 2.92 -3.96
CA ASP A 247 -24.16 2.99 -4.79
C ASP A 247 -25.34 3.62 -4.07
N ALA A 248 -25.35 3.57 -2.74
CA ALA A 248 -26.33 4.29 -1.94
C ALA A 248 -26.29 5.77 -2.33
N ARG A 249 -27.33 6.24 -3.04
CA ARG A 249 -27.54 7.67 -3.29
C ARG A 249 -27.45 8.36 -1.94
N ALA A 250 -26.71 9.47 -1.87
CA ALA A 250 -26.75 10.36 -0.74
C ALA A 250 -28.23 10.70 -0.51
N MET A 251 -28.84 10.11 0.52
CA MET A 251 -30.15 10.54 0.98
C MET A 251 -29.97 11.98 1.41
N THR A 252 -30.51 12.87 0.60
CA THR A 252 -30.53 14.30 0.81
C THR A 252 -31.13 14.55 2.19
N MET A 253 -30.33 15.10 3.11
CA MET A 253 -30.89 15.86 4.24
C MET A 253 -31.46 17.15 3.67
N SER A 254 -32.67 17.09 3.13
CA SER A 254 -33.50 18.27 2.92
C SER A 254 -34.67 18.21 3.90
N GLU A 255 -34.65 19.15 4.84
CA GLU A 255 -35.78 19.85 5.48
C GLU A 255 -35.50 20.09 6.98
N GLN A 256 -34.93 21.25 7.28
CA GLN A 256 -35.29 21.97 8.49
C GLN A 256 -36.71 22.53 8.32
N PRO A 257 -37.43 22.73 9.43
CA PRO A 257 -38.24 23.92 9.57
C PRO A 257 -37.74 24.80 10.71
N ASP A 258 -37.77 26.10 10.43
CA ASP A 258 -37.33 27.21 11.26
C ASP A 258 -37.96 27.29 12.66
N GLY A 259 -37.09 27.64 13.63
CA GLY A 259 -37.35 28.75 14.54
C GLY A 259 -38.06 28.46 15.86
N VAL A 260 -37.30 28.39 16.96
CA VAL A 260 -37.55 29.19 18.19
C VAL A 260 -36.21 29.55 18.83
N SER A 261 -35.99 30.85 19.00
CA SER A 261 -34.93 31.45 19.80
C SER A 261 -35.25 31.29 21.29
N SER A 262 -34.30 30.75 22.08
CA SER A 262 -34.17 31.12 23.49
C SER A 262 -32.75 30.93 24.01
N SER A 263 -32.29 31.98 24.66
CA SER A 263 -31.02 32.28 25.30
C SER A 263 -30.48 31.29 26.35
N GLN A 264 -29.14 31.35 26.49
CA GLN A 264 -28.31 31.15 27.69
C GLN A 264 -28.08 29.72 28.21
N ALA A 265 -26.85 29.22 28.01
CA ALA A 265 -25.88 28.98 29.10
C ALA A 265 -24.54 28.48 28.51
N SER A 266 -23.44 29.17 28.82
CA SER A 266 -22.07 28.71 28.53
C SER A 266 -21.69 27.54 29.45
N PRO A 267 -21.09 26.44 28.95
CA PRO A 267 -20.28 25.56 29.78
C PRO A 267 -18.83 26.06 29.78
N GLY A 268 -18.28 26.22 30.98
CA GLY A 268 -17.00 26.86 31.23
C GLY A 268 -15.80 26.19 30.56
N GLU A 269 -14.82 27.03 30.26
CA GLU A 269 -13.44 26.64 30.00
C GLU A 269 -12.90 25.82 31.19
N GLN A 270 -12.59 24.56 30.93
CA GLN A 270 -11.62 23.84 31.76
C GLN A 270 -10.22 24.33 31.38
N PRO A 271 -9.34 24.64 32.34
CA PRO A 271 -7.99 25.08 32.02
C PRO A 271 -7.22 23.90 31.39
N ARG A 272 -6.74 24.07 30.15
CA ARG A 272 -5.73 23.16 29.58
C ARG A 272 -4.48 23.26 30.43
N SER A 273 -3.98 22.12 30.91
CA SER A 273 -2.79 22.08 31.75
C SER A 273 -1.54 22.41 30.92
N ALA A 274 -0.63 23.18 31.50
CA ALA A 274 0.65 23.56 30.88
C ALA A 274 1.56 22.36 30.53
N ALA A 275 1.27 21.18 31.08
CA ALA A 275 1.96 19.93 30.78
C ALA A 275 1.59 19.38 29.38
N ALA A 276 0.33 19.49 28.97
CA ALA A 276 -0.13 19.01 27.66
C ALA A 276 0.47 19.82 26.49
N ASP A 277 0.65 21.13 26.69
CA ASP A 277 1.30 22.00 25.71
C ASP A 277 2.84 21.85 25.70
N ALA A 278 3.45 21.26 26.73
CA ALA A 278 4.88 20.99 26.79
C ALA A 278 5.22 19.69 26.02
N ASP A 279 4.43 18.63 26.23
CA ASP A 279 4.58 17.34 25.55
C ASP A 279 4.38 17.47 24.03
N GLN A 280 3.42 18.29 23.59
CA GLN A 280 3.17 18.50 22.17
C GLN A 280 4.29 19.26 21.47
N ARG A 281 4.93 20.21 22.16
CA ARG A 281 6.10 20.94 21.63
C ARG A 281 7.36 20.09 21.59
N GLU A 282 7.53 19.14 22.51
CA GLU A 282 8.62 18.15 22.43
C GLU A 282 8.41 17.15 21.30
N LEU A 283 7.18 16.68 21.07
CA LEU A 283 6.87 15.80 19.95
C LEU A 283 7.11 16.50 18.60
N GLU A 284 6.71 17.75 18.45
CA GLU A 284 6.98 18.53 17.23
C GLU A 284 8.48 18.75 17.00
N ARG A 285 9.27 18.95 18.06
CA ARG A 285 10.74 19.02 17.97
C ARG A 285 11.36 17.69 17.60
N LEU A 286 10.84 16.58 18.12
CA LEU A 286 11.28 15.23 17.79
C LEU A 286 10.98 14.90 16.33
N PHE A 287 9.79 15.24 15.83
CA PHE A 287 9.44 15.07 14.41
C PHE A 287 10.25 15.97 13.49
N ALA A 288 10.53 17.22 13.89
CA ALA A 288 11.40 18.12 13.14
C ALA A 288 12.87 17.69 13.14
N PHE A 289 13.32 16.99 14.19
CA PHE A 289 14.66 16.39 14.28
C PHE A 289 14.76 15.12 13.42
N LEU A 290 13.80 14.21 13.52
CA LEU A 290 13.73 13.00 12.71
C LEU A 290 13.58 13.30 11.22
N GLY A 291 12.80 14.33 10.86
CA GLY A 291 12.65 14.81 9.50
C GLY A 291 13.94 15.39 8.90
N ARG A 292 14.83 15.97 9.73
CA ARG A 292 16.16 16.42 9.30
C ARG A 292 17.12 15.26 9.11
N ILE A 293 17.05 14.23 9.96
CA ILE A 293 17.88 13.02 9.85
C ILE A 293 17.54 12.21 8.60
N GLN A 294 16.26 12.12 8.22
CA GLN A 294 15.83 11.41 7.00
C GLN A 294 16.25 12.09 5.68
N ALA A 295 16.67 13.35 5.74
CA ALA A 295 17.15 14.10 4.58
C ALA A 295 18.65 13.89 4.28
N GLU A 296 19.41 13.27 5.19
CA GLU A 296 20.82 12.95 4.98
C GLU A 296 21.02 11.48 4.57
N PRO A 297 21.56 11.21 3.35
CA PRO A 297 21.72 9.87 2.81
C PRO A 297 22.52 8.92 3.71
N GLU A 298 23.53 9.45 4.40
CA GLU A 298 24.47 8.68 5.24
C GLU A 298 23.83 8.21 6.56
N LEU A 299 22.89 9.00 7.11
CA LEU A 299 22.13 8.64 8.32
C LEU A 299 20.98 7.67 8.01
N ARG A 300 20.47 7.67 6.77
CA ARG A 300 19.40 6.78 6.32
C ARG A 300 19.85 5.31 6.28
N GLU A 301 21.07 5.04 5.84
CA GLU A 301 21.64 3.68 5.93
C GLU A 301 21.82 3.22 7.38
N GLN A 302 22.22 4.12 8.28
CA GLN A 302 22.38 3.80 9.70
C GLN A 302 21.03 3.51 10.39
N ILE A 303 19.96 4.22 10.04
CA ILE A 303 18.60 3.94 10.54
C ILE A 303 18.09 2.61 10.03
N ASN A 304 18.26 2.32 8.74
CA ASN A 304 17.85 1.03 8.16
C ASN A 304 18.59 -0.13 8.86
N TRP A 305 19.88 0.05 9.14
CA TRP A 305 20.66 -0.93 9.88
C TRP A 305 20.17 -1.13 11.33
N MET A 306 19.81 -0.06 12.04
CA MET A 306 19.20 -0.15 13.37
C MET A 306 17.83 -0.84 13.35
N GLN A 307 17.02 -0.63 12.31
CA GLN A 307 15.75 -1.31 12.14
C GLN A 307 15.94 -2.81 11.90
N SER A 308 16.90 -3.19 11.06
CA SER A 308 17.28 -4.60 10.87
C SER A 308 17.83 -5.23 12.16
N ALA A 309 18.55 -4.48 13.00
CA ALA A 309 19.00 -4.96 14.30
C ALA A 309 17.84 -5.16 15.29
N LEU A 310 16.78 -4.34 15.22
CA LEU A 310 15.54 -4.55 15.97
C LEU A 310 14.78 -5.79 15.48
N GLU A 311 14.70 -6.02 14.18
CA GLU A 311 14.08 -7.21 13.59
C GLU A 311 14.80 -8.50 14.01
N VAL A 312 16.14 -8.49 14.06
CA VAL A 312 16.93 -9.60 14.61
C VAL A 312 16.65 -9.81 16.10
N SER A 313 16.41 -8.73 16.86
CA SER A 313 16.03 -8.81 18.27
C SER A 313 14.62 -9.38 18.48
N GLU A 314 13.67 -9.08 17.60
CA GLU A 314 12.32 -9.64 17.64
C GLU A 314 12.32 -11.12 17.25
N LEU A 315 13.18 -11.51 16.29
CA LEU A 315 13.43 -12.91 15.93
C LEU A 315 14.05 -13.70 17.09
N ALA A 316 15.00 -13.13 17.83
CA ALA A 316 15.60 -13.78 19.01
C ALA A 316 14.61 -13.92 20.18
N ALA A 317 13.66 -12.99 20.32
CA ALA A 317 12.58 -13.07 21.31
C ALA A 317 11.57 -14.18 20.98
N ALA A 318 11.38 -14.51 19.69
CA ALA A 318 10.53 -15.61 19.25
C ALA A 318 11.09 -17.02 19.60
N GLU A 319 12.39 -17.13 19.88
CA GLU A 319 13.05 -18.38 20.30
C GLU A 319 13.12 -18.58 21.83
N GLY A 320 12.45 -17.72 22.61
CA GLY A 320 12.27 -17.92 24.05
C GLY A 320 13.51 -17.66 24.91
N GLN A 321 14.54 -16.98 24.38
CA GLN A 321 15.65 -16.50 25.19
C GLN A 321 15.38 -15.07 25.70
N PRO A 322 15.51 -14.80 27.01
CA PRO A 322 15.35 -13.45 27.54
C PRO A 322 16.48 -12.55 27.03
N PHE A 323 16.10 -11.49 26.34
CA PHE A 323 17.01 -10.48 25.83
C PHE A 323 17.63 -9.70 26.98
N ARG A 324 18.97 -9.70 27.05
CA ARG A 324 19.76 -8.90 27.99
C ARG A 324 20.48 -7.80 27.20
N PRO A 325 20.50 -6.53 27.66
CA PRO A 325 21.19 -5.44 26.96
C PRO A 325 22.67 -5.75 26.65
N GLU A 326 23.31 -6.56 27.50
CA GLU A 326 24.69 -7.04 27.31
C GLU A 326 24.83 -7.96 26.09
N THR A 327 23.77 -8.69 25.71
CA THR A 327 23.74 -9.56 24.52
C THR A 327 23.77 -8.73 23.24
N LEU A 328 23.06 -7.59 23.21
CA LEU A 328 23.10 -6.64 22.10
C LEU A 328 24.49 -6.04 21.97
N ILE A 329 25.10 -5.61 23.08
CA ILE A 329 26.47 -5.06 23.10
C ILE A 329 27.49 -6.09 22.60
N ALA A 330 27.39 -7.36 23.02
CA ALA A 330 28.28 -8.43 22.57
C ALA A 330 28.10 -8.79 21.09
N LEU A 331 26.85 -8.77 20.58
CA LEU A 331 26.55 -8.95 19.16
C LEU A 331 27.10 -7.80 18.31
N LEU A 332 26.98 -6.56 18.79
CA LEU A 332 27.51 -5.36 18.15
C LEU A 332 29.04 -5.36 18.11
N GLN A 333 29.71 -5.80 19.19
CA GLN A 333 31.17 -5.95 19.24
C GLN A 333 31.67 -7.04 18.30
N ARG A 334 30.98 -8.19 18.23
CA ARG A 334 31.31 -9.26 17.26
C ARG A 334 31.10 -8.84 15.81
N ALA A 335 30.08 -8.03 15.54
CA ALA A 335 29.85 -7.48 14.21
C ALA A 335 30.95 -6.47 13.79
N GLN A 336 31.54 -5.75 14.74
CA GLN A 336 32.70 -4.88 14.51
C GLN A 336 34.01 -5.64 14.23
N GLU A 337 34.15 -6.86 14.75
CA GLU A 337 35.35 -7.71 14.54
C GLU A 337 35.30 -8.52 13.23
N ALA A 338 34.16 -8.53 12.52
CA ALA A 338 34.03 -9.20 11.23
C ALA A 338 34.86 -8.46 10.16
N PRO A 339 35.84 -9.12 9.51
CA PRO A 339 36.78 -8.45 8.62
C PRO A 339 36.16 -8.24 7.23
N SER A 340 35.17 -7.34 7.12
CA SER A 340 34.83 -6.54 5.93
C SER A 340 33.47 -5.84 6.12
N SER A 341 33.47 -4.67 6.76
CA SER A 341 32.62 -3.55 6.33
C SER A 341 32.98 -2.29 7.09
N ARG A 342 33.08 -1.20 6.33
CA ARG A 342 33.27 0.16 6.82
C ARG A 342 32.05 0.53 7.65
N VAL A 343 32.18 0.52 8.97
CA VAL A 343 31.29 1.25 9.87
C VAL A 343 32.17 2.08 10.79
N GLY A 344 32.40 3.33 10.38
CA GLY A 344 33.09 4.30 11.21
C GLY A 344 32.20 4.70 12.39
N LEU A 345 32.70 4.42 13.59
CA LEU A 345 32.46 5.11 14.87
C LEU A 345 31.04 5.63 15.12
N MET A 346 30.25 4.82 15.83
CA MET A 346 29.09 5.31 16.58
C MET A 346 29.60 6.20 17.73
N ASP A 347 29.23 7.48 17.73
CA ASP A 347 29.66 8.46 18.73
C ASP A 347 29.13 8.05 20.12
N GLU A 348 30.04 7.95 21.10
CA GLU A 348 29.77 7.53 22.48
C GLU A 348 28.65 8.36 23.15
N LYS A 349 28.41 9.58 22.64
CA LYS A 349 27.27 10.43 23.05
C LYS A 349 25.90 9.84 22.72
N LEU A 350 25.72 9.19 21.57
CA LEU A 350 24.44 8.63 21.15
C LEU A 350 24.05 7.41 21.99
N ILE A 351 25.03 6.57 22.33
CA ILE A 351 24.85 5.44 23.25
C ILE A 351 24.48 5.94 24.65
N ARG A 352 25.13 7.00 25.15
CA ARG A 352 24.79 7.59 26.45
C ARG A 352 23.42 8.24 26.48
N ILE A 353 22.95 8.84 25.37
CA ILE A 353 21.59 9.40 25.28
C ILE A 353 20.54 8.28 25.36
N TYR A 354 20.80 7.15 24.70
CA TYR A 354 19.89 6.00 24.73
C TYR A 354 19.82 5.35 26.12
N LEU A 355 20.97 5.16 26.77
CA LEU A 355 21.04 4.53 28.10
C LEU A 355 20.51 5.43 29.24
N ARG A 356 20.46 6.76 29.08
CA ARG A 356 19.96 7.67 30.13
C ARG A 356 18.44 7.74 30.23
N ARG A 357 17.70 7.12 29.31
CA ARG A 357 16.24 7.13 29.28
C ARG A 357 15.59 5.98 30.08
N GLU A 358 16.35 4.95 30.46
CA GLU A 358 15.84 3.83 31.27
C GLU A 358 15.98 3.99 32.79
N SER A 359 16.59 5.08 33.28
CA SER A 359 16.68 5.33 34.73
C SER A 359 15.60 6.29 35.27
N LEU A 360 14.50 6.48 34.53
CA LEU A 360 13.34 7.31 34.94
C LEU A 360 11.97 6.64 34.67
N LEU A 361 11.95 5.31 34.59
CA LEU A 361 10.78 4.46 34.83
C LEU A 361 11.15 3.48 35.96
#